data_AF-A0A264W151-F1
#
_entry.id   AF-A0A264W151-F1
#
_cell.length_a   1.000
_cell.length_b   1.000
_cell.length_c   1.000
_cell.angle_alpha   90.00
_cell.angle_beta   90.00
_cell.angle_gamma   90.00
#
_symmetry.space_group_name_H-M   'P 1'
#
loop_
_entity.id
_entity.type
_entity.pdbx_description
1 polymer ?
#
loop_
_entity_poly.entity_id
_entity_poly.type
_entity_poly.pdbx_seq_one_letter_code
_entity_poly.pdbx_strand_id
1 'polypeptide(L)'
;MTLVIDLPLLARYDWLLIFCLLMQFVMVKTGLESVDELKVITVFHLIGLLMEMFKVNMGSWSYPEEGLFKIMNVPLFSGFMYASVASYLCQFWRIFDVKLLKWPSLYLAVPLATGIYLNFFTHHYIWDFRWVLFGLVVVVFFRTKLTFLLNRSRIHLPLIVYFFLIGLLIWVGENIATLLGAWHYPDQQDGWQLVHLGKISSWLLLVIVSFLIVANLKIVKEKIT
;
A
#
# COMPACT_ATOMS: atom_id res chain seq x y z
N MET A 1 10.26 11.61 14.64
CA MET A 1 11.52 11.70 15.41
C MET A 1 12.47 12.79 14.90
N THR A 2 12.50 13.12 13.61
CA THR A 2 13.33 14.23 13.04
C THR A 2 12.70 15.63 13.17
N LEU A 3 11.44 15.75 13.60
CA LEU A 3 10.84 17.03 13.99
C LEU A 3 11.38 17.57 15.33
N VAL A 4 12.12 16.73 16.07
CA VAL A 4 12.59 17.02 17.44
C VAL A 4 14.11 16.96 17.56
N ILE A 5 14.79 16.27 16.63
CA ILE A 5 16.25 16.12 16.61
C ILE A 5 16.72 16.52 15.22
N ASP A 6 17.48 17.61 15.16
CA ASP A 6 18.12 18.07 13.94
C ASP A 6 19.32 17.15 13.62
N LEU A 7 19.34 16.58 12.42
CA LEU A 7 20.37 15.66 11.95
C LEU A 7 21.04 16.29 10.72
N PRO A 8 21.93 17.28 10.90
CA PRO A 8 22.34 18.23 9.86
C PRO A 8 23.18 17.63 8.73
N LEU A 9 23.52 16.34 8.79
CA LEU A 9 24.37 15.68 7.79
C LEU A 9 23.62 15.37 6.49
N LEU A 10 22.31 15.10 6.55
CA LEU A 10 21.48 14.73 5.41
C LEU A 10 20.09 15.30 5.57
N ALA A 11 19.39 15.54 4.45
CA ALA A 11 18.00 15.93 4.51
C ALA A 11 17.13 14.83 5.12
N ARG A 12 16.00 15.21 5.73
CA ARG A 12 15.12 14.29 6.45
C ARG A 12 14.68 13.09 5.59
N TYR A 13 14.36 13.33 4.32
CA TYR A 13 13.93 12.28 3.39
C TYR A 13 15.05 11.25 3.10
N ASP A 14 16.30 11.68 3.09
CA ASP A 14 17.43 10.80 2.90
C ASP A 14 17.68 9.95 4.15
N TRP A 15 17.50 10.52 5.35
CA TRP A 15 17.51 9.75 6.59
C TRP A 15 16.41 8.69 6.65
N LEU A 16 15.20 9.03 6.21
CA LEU A 16 14.10 8.07 6.10
C LEU A 16 14.43 6.94 5.13
N LEU A 17 15.05 7.26 3.98
CA LEU A 17 15.48 6.25 3.02
C LEU A 17 16.53 5.30 3.63
N ILE A 18 17.55 5.84 4.29
CA ILE A 18 18.59 5.03 4.96
C ILE A 18 17.95 4.13 6.00
N PHE A 19 17.03 4.65 6.81
CA PHE A 19 16.30 3.88 7.79
C PHE A 19 15.50 2.74 7.15
N CYS A 20 14.75 3.02 6.08
CA CYS A 20 14.00 2.01 5.34
C CYS A 20 14.91 0.90 4.78
N LEU A 21 16.06 1.26 4.20
CA LEU A 21 17.03 0.31 3.67
C LEU A 21 17.66 -0.55 4.78
N LEU A 22 18.00 0.07 5.91
CA LEU A 22 18.55 -0.64 7.07
C LEU A 22 17.53 -1.63 7.64
N MET A 23 16.28 -1.20 7.82
CA MET A 23 15.20 -2.06 8.29
C MET A 23 14.96 -3.24 7.34
N GLN A 24 14.88 -2.97 6.03
CA GLN A 24 14.74 -3.99 5.00
C GLN A 24 15.88 -5.02 5.06
N PHE A 25 17.12 -4.55 5.20
CA PHE A 25 18.29 -5.40 5.33
C PHE A 25 18.23 -6.25 6.61
N VAL A 26 17.89 -5.65 7.75
CA VAL A 26 17.76 -6.36 9.04
C VAL A 26 16.69 -7.44 8.96
N MET A 27 15.52 -7.15 8.38
CA MET A 27 14.42 -8.11 8.25
C MET A 27 14.81 -9.33 7.41
N VAL A 28 15.52 -9.11 6.31
CA VAL A 28 16.02 -10.22 5.47
C VAL A 28 17.15 -10.98 6.18
N LYS A 29 18.12 -10.27 6.77
CA LYS A 29 19.27 -10.89 7.46
C LYS A 29 18.86 -11.73 8.67
N THR A 30 17.83 -11.30 9.39
CA THR A 30 17.30 -12.04 10.56
C THR A 30 16.32 -13.15 10.17
N GLY A 31 15.98 -13.27 8.89
CA GLY A 31 15.01 -14.25 8.39
C GLY A 31 13.56 -13.92 8.73
N LEU A 32 13.27 -12.70 9.21
CA LEU A 32 11.89 -12.19 9.31
C LEU A 32 11.23 -12.11 7.93
N GLU A 33 12.02 -11.83 6.90
CA GLU A 33 11.62 -11.87 5.50
C GLU A 33 12.51 -12.81 4.69
N SER A 34 11.88 -13.57 3.79
CA SER A 34 12.56 -14.40 2.81
C SER A 34 12.98 -13.60 1.57
N VAL A 35 13.95 -14.14 0.81
CA VAL A 35 14.37 -13.54 -0.47
C VAL A 35 13.22 -13.47 -1.48
N ASP A 36 12.29 -14.42 -1.44
CA ASP A 36 11.09 -14.37 -2.28
C ASP A 36 10.14 -13.25 -1.88
N GLU A 37 10.00 -12.98 -0.58
CA GLU A 37 9.23 -11.82 -0.09
C GLU A 37 9.92 -10.51 -0.48
N LEU A 38 11.26 -10.44 -0.38
CA LEU A 38 12.03 -9.27 -0.83
C LEU A 38 11.79 -8.94 -2.31
N LYS A 39 11.69 -9.94 -3.20
CA LYS A 39 11.35 -9.71 -4.62
C LYS A 39 9.99 -9.03 -4.76
N VAL A 40 8.98 -9.52 -4.03
CA VAL A 40 7.63 -8.92 -4.02
C VAL A 40 7.69 -7.49 -3.49
N ILE A 41 8.35 -7.27 -2.36
CA ILE A 41 8.51 -5.97 -1.73
C ILE A 41 9.21 -4.97 -2.68
N THR A 42 10.22 -5.42 -3.42
CA THR A 42 10.91 -4.61 -4.43
C THR A 42 9.98 -4.20 -5.57
N VAL A 43 9.15 -5.12 -6.08
CA VAL A 43 8.13 -4.78 -7.10
C VAL A 43 7.16 -3.73 -6.57
N PHE A 44 6.71 -3.88 -5.32
CA PHE A 44 5.82 -2.92 -4.67
C PHE A 44 6.46 -1.54 -4.49
N HIS A 45 7.75 -1.50 -4.15
CA HIS A 45 8.51 -0.25 -4.11
C HIS A 45 8.47 0.46 -5.46
N LEU A 46 8.73 -0.25 -6.56
CA LEU A 46 8.77 0.33 -7.90
C LEU A 46 7.39 0.80 -8.38
N ILE A 47 6.35 -0.01 -8.27
CA ILE A 47 4.99 0.39 -8.70
C ILE A 47 4.42 1.51 -7.83
N GLY A 48 4.78 1.54 -6.55
CA GLY A 48 4.44 2.62 -5.63
C GLY A 48 5.11 3.92 -6.02
N LEU A 49 6.43 3.89 -6.24
CA LEU A 49 7.21 5.05 -6.66
C LEU A 49 6.73 5.61 -8.02
N LEU A 50 6.36 4.74 -8.97
CA LEU A 50 5.75 5.15 -10.24
C LEU A 50 4.44 5.90 -10.04
N MET A 51 3.60 5.44 -9.11
CA MET A 51 2.33 6.11 -8.79
C MET A 51 2.58 7.46 -8.11
N GLU A 52 3.52 7.52 -7.16
CA GLU A 52 3.94 8.75 -6.50
C GLU A 52 4.43 9.79 -7.50
N MET A 53 5.34 9.40 -8.40
CA MET A 53 5.86 10.28 -9.45
C MET A 53 4.74 10.84 -10.31
N PHE A 54 3.81 9.99 -10.76
CA PHE A 54 2.67 10.46 -11.54
C PHE A 54 1.78 11.43 -10.76
N LYS A 55 1.46 11.10 -9.50
CA LYS A 55 0.52 11.86 -8.68
C LYS A 55 1.06 13.21 -8.22
N VAL A 56 2.35 13.27 -7.88
CA VAL A 56 3.04 14.53 -7.57
C VAL A 56 3.08 15.44 -8.79
N ASN A 57 3.36 14.91 -9.99
CA ASN A 57 3.32 15.70 -11.22
C ASN A 57 1.91 16.19 -11.59
N MET A 58 0.87 15.49 -11.12
CA MET A 58 -0.53 15.92 -11.28
C MET A 58 -1.01 16.86 -10.15
N GLY A 59 -0.13 17.29 -9.26
CA GLY A 59 -0.46 18.20 -8.16
C GLY A 59 -1.36 17.58 -7.08
N SER A 60 -1.43 16.25 -6.99
CA SER A 60 -2.30 15.59 -6.00
C SER A 60 -1.79 15.77 -4.56
N TRP A 61 -0.47 15.88 -4.38
CA TRP A 61 0.25 16.22 -3.15
C TRP A 61 1.69 16.60 -3.51
N SER A 62 2.46 17.06 -2.53
CA SER A 62 3.88 17.42 -2.69
C SER A 62 4.75 16.94 -1.55
N TYR A 63 6.02 16.70 -1.84
CA TYR A 63 7.09 16.44 -0.88
C TYR A 63 7.96 17.69 -0.71
N PRO A 64 7.64 18.60 0.24
CA PRO A 64 8.19 19.96 0.28
C PRO A 64 9.65 20.03 0.71
N GLU A 65 10.14 19.07 1.49
CA GLU A 65 11.52 19.13 2.00
C GLU A 65 12.55 18.72 0.97
N GLU A 66 13.80 19.18 1.13
CA GLU A 66 14.90 18.78 0.26
C GLU A 66 15.24 17.28 0.42
N GLY A 67 16.00 16.75 -0.54
CA GLY A 67 16.50 15.37 -0.50
C GLY A 67 17.39 15.07 -1.69
N LEU A 68 18.56 14.47 -1.43
CA LEU A 68 19.50 14.04 -2.46
C LEU A 68 18.91 12.89 -3.29
N PHE A 69 18.18 11.98 -2.64
CA PHE A 69 17.58 10.82 -3.28
C PHE A 69 16.13 11.10 -3.70
N LYS A 70 15.98 12.09 -4.60
CA LYS A 70 14.71 12.43 -5.25
C LYS A 70 14.75 12.19 -6.75
N ILE A 71 13.66 11.69 -7.30
CA ILE A 71 13.43 11.57 -8.74
C ILE A 71 12.10 12.26 -9.05
N MET A 72 12.08 13.21 -9.97
CA MET A 72 10.85 13.96 -10.34
C MET A 72 10.11 14.55 -9.13
N ASN A 73 10.85 15.17 -8.19
CA ASN A 73 10.35 15.72 -6.91
C ASN A 73 9.83 14.67 -5.90
N VAL A 74 9.96 13.38 -6.19
CA VAL A 74 9.54 12.29 -5.32
C VAL A 74 10.75 11.66 -4.63
N PRO A 75 10.78 11.62 -3.29
CA PRO A 75 11.87 10.98 -2.56
C PRO A 75 11.75 9.46 -2.62
N LEU A 76 12.87 8.75 -2.76
CA LEU A 76 12.87 7.29 -2.91
C LEU A 76 12.27 6.55 -1.70
N PHE A 77 12.29 7.14 -0.49
CA PHE A 77 11.64 6.50 0.67
C PHE A 77 10.13 6.34 0.47
N SER A 78 9.47 7.17 -0.36
CA SER A 78 8.03 7.06 -0.62
C SER A 78 7.64 5.70 -1.19
N GLY A 79 8.48 5.09 -2.04
CA GLY A 79 8.29 3.73 -2.52
C GLY A 79 8.23 2.70 -1.38
N PHE A 80 8.97 2.92 -0.29
CA PHE A 80 8.91 2.05 0.89
C PHE A 80 7.58 2.11 1.64
N MET A 81 6.77 3.17 1.47
CA MET A 81 5.41 3.19 2.00
C MET A 81 4.56 2.05 1.39
N TYR A 82 4.67 1.85 0.07
CA TYR A 82 4.01 0.74 -0.63
C TYR A 82 4.67 -0.60 -0.36
N ALA A 83 6.01 -0.63 -0.33
CA ALA A 83 6.79 -1.82 -0.03
C ALA A 83 6.44 -2.38 1.36
N SER A 84 6.21 -1.51 2.35
CA SER A 84 5.80 -1.91 3.71
C SER A 84 4.43 -2.60 3.74
N VAL A 85 3.49 -2.21 2.88
CA VAL A 85 2.19 -2.88 2.74
C VAL A 85 2.38 -4.30 2.21
N ALA A 86 3.26 -4.49 1.22
CA ALA A 86 3.57 -5.82 0.70
C ALA A 86 4.28 -6.70 1.72
N SER A 87 5.26 -6.14 2.45
CA SER A 87 5.92 -6.81 3.57
C SER A 87 4.90 -7.28 4.61
N TYR A 88 4.01 -6.38 5.05
CA TYR A 88 2.93 -6.70 5.97
C TYR A 88 2.05 -7.83 5.44
N LEU A 89 1.59 -7.75 4.18
CA LEU A 89 0.72 -8.77 3.60
C LEU A 89 1.41 -10.14 3.51
N CYS A 90 2.68 -10.17 3.11
CA CYS A 90 3.48 -11.39 3.06
C CYS A 90 3.63 -12.03 4.44
N GLN A 91 4.00 -11.22 5.44
CA GLN A 91 4.14 -11.67 6.81
C GLN A 91 2.80 -12.10 7.41
N PHE A 92 1.73 -11.33 7.20
CA PHE A 92 0.38 -11.69 7.60
C PHE A 92 -0.01 -13.06 7.04
N TRP A 93 0.27 -13.29 5.75
CA TRP A 93 0.01 -14.57 5.10
C TRP A 93 0.73 -15.73 5.74
N ARG A 94 2.04 -15.55 6.00
CA ARG A 94 2.93 -16.59 6.51
C ARG A 94 2.72 -16.88 7.99
N ILE A 95 2.60 -15.84 8.81
CA ILE A 95 2.49 -15.94 10.28
C ILE A 95 1.11 -16.47 10.68
N PHE A 96 0.05 -15.98 10.05
CA PHE A 96 -1.32 -16.33 10.43
C PHE A 96 -1.93 -17.45 9.57
N ASP A 97 -1.15 -18.20 8.78
CA ASP A 97 -1.65 -19.30 7.92
C ASP A 97 -2.92 -18.90 7.16
N VAL A 98 -2.81 -17.82 6.38
CA VAL A 98 -3.95 -17.22 5.70
C VAL A 98 -4.41 -18.11 4.56
N LYS A 99 -5.70 -18.43 4.53
CA LYS A 99 -6.35 -19.19 3.46
C LYS A 99 -7.55 -18.43 2.93
N LEU A 100 -7.70 -18.47 1.61
CA LEU A 100 -8.81 -17.86 0.89
C LEU A 100 -9.79 -18.94 0.45
N LEU A 101 -11.03 -18.81 0.88
CA LEU A 101 -12.12 -19.70 0.49
C LEU A 101 -12.98 -19.03 -0.57
N LYS A 102 -13.37 -19.81 -1.59
CA LYS A 102 -14.18 -19.33 -2.73
C LYS A 102 -13.54 -18.10 -3.41
N TRP A 103 -12.23 -18.19 -3.66
CA TRP A 103 -11.53 -17.18 -4.46
C TRP A 103 -12.09 -17.18 -5.90
N PRO A 104 -12.34 -16.00 -6.50
CA PRO A 104 -12.81 -15.92 -7.88
C PRO A 104 -11.74 -16.39 -8.87
N SER A 105 -12.13 -16.56 -10.14
CA SER A 105 -11.16 -16.91 -11.18
C SER A 105 -10.12 -15.80 -11.35
N LEU A 106 -8.89 -16.18 -11.70
CA LEU A 106 -7.81 -15.21 -11.97
C LEU A 106 -8.19 -14.25 -13.11
N TYR A 107 -9.00 -14.71 -14.07
CA TYR A 107 -9.57 -13.90 -15.14
C TYR A 107 -10.54 -12.80 -14.69
N LEU A 108 -11.06 -12.88 -13.46
CA LEU A 108 -11.83 -11.79 -12.85
C LEU A 108 -10.93 -10.93 -11.94
N ALA A 109 -10.13 -11.57 -11.10
CA ALA A 109 -9.30 -10.87 -10.12
C ALA A 109 -8.22 -9.99 -10.75
N VAL A 110 -7.51 -10.49 -11.77
CA VAL A 110 -6.40 -9.76 -12.40
C VAL A 110 -6.89 -8.53 -13.17
N PRO A 111 -7.86 -8.62 -14.10
CA PRO A 111 -8.35 -7.43 -14.80
C PRO A 111 -8.97 -6.40 -13.86
N LEU A 112 -9.63 -6.83 -12.79
CA LEU A 112 -10.17 -5.91 -11.79
C LEU A 112 -9.06 -5.16 -11.05
N ALA A 113 -8.01 -5.86 -10.59
CA ALA A 113 -6.85 -5.21 -9.97
C ALA A 113 -6.17 -4.22 -10.93
N THR A 114 -5.96 -4.63 -12.18
CA THR A 114 -5.38 -3.78 -13.23
C THR A 114 -6.26 -2.56 -13.51
N GLY A 115 -7.58 -2.74 -13.62
CA GLY A 115 -8.53 -1.64 -13.85
C GLY A 115 -8.53 -0.64 -12.70
N ILE A 116 -8.45 -1.10 -11.45
CA ILE A 116 -8.30 -0.23 -10.28
C ILE A 116 -6.99 0.56 -10.34
N TYR A 117 -5.87 -0.13 -10.57
CA TYR A 117 -4.56 0.53 -10.64
C TYR A 117 -4.52 1.57 -11.76
N LEU A 118 -4.95 1.21 -12.97
CA LEU A 118 -5.00 2.13 -14.10
C LEU A 118 -5.92 3.32 -13.84
N ASN A 119 -7.06 3.14 -13.15
CA ASN A 119 -7.95 4.24 -12.83
C ASN A 119 -7.28 5.32 -11.96
N PHE A 120 -6.35 4.95 -11.07
CA PHE A 120 -5.55 5.94 -10.32
C PHE A 120 -4.68 6.83 -11.22
N PHE A 121 -4.33 6.37 -12.42
CA PHE A 121 -3.63 7.19 -13.40
C PHE A 121 -4.62 7.95 -14.29
N THR A 122 -5.63 7.25 -14.80
CA THR A 122 -6.46 7.75 -15.89
C THR A 122 -7.57 8.71 -15.45
N HIS A 123 -8.07 8.66 -14.21
CA HIS A 123 -9.16 9.55 -13.75
C HIS A 123 -8.86 11.07 -13.83
N HIS A 124 -7.61 11.48 -14.08
CA HIS A 124 -7.30 12.89 -14.39
C HIS A 124 -7.64 13.28 -15.83
N TYR A 125 -7.70 12.29 -16.74
CA TYR A 125 -7.94 12.47 -18.17
C TYR A 125 -9.34 12.01 -18.60
N ILE A 126 -9.90 11.03 -17.88
CA ILE A 126 -11.22 10.45 -18.12
C ILE A 126 -12.03 10.44 -16.82
N TRP A 127 -13.25 9.91 -16.87
CA TRP A 127 -14.11 9.85 -15.70
C TRP A 127 -13.53 8.98 -14.58
N ASP A 128 -13.90 9.31 -13.36
CA ASP A 128 -13.51 8.62 -12.15
C ASP A 128 -14.41 7.41 -11.89
N PHE A 129 -13.91 6.23 -12.26
CA PHE A 129 -14.64 4.97 -12.12
C PHE A 129 -14.49 4.30 -10.75
N ARG A 130 -13.94 4.97 -9.72
CA ARG A 130 -13.68 4.37 -8.40
C ARG A 130 -14.90 3.67 -7.81
N TRP A 131 -16.08 4.29 -7.88
CA TRP A 131 -17.32 3.70 -7.34
C TRP A 131 -17.81 2.49 -8.13
N VAL A 132 -17.66 2.50 -9.45
CA VAL A 132 -17.99 1.36 -10.31
C VAL A 132 -17.06 0.19 -9.99
N LEU A 133 -15.76 0.45 -9.92
CA LEU A 133 -14.74 -0.53 -9.58
C LEU A 133 -14.93 -1.10 -8.18
N PHE A 134 -15.29 -0.25 -7.21
CA PHE A 134 -15.65 -0.70 -5.87
C PHE A 134 -16.87 -1.63 -5.87
N GLY A 135 -17.92 -1.29 -6.62
CA GLY A 135 -19.08 -2.16 -6.81
C GLY A 135 -18.69 -3.52 -7.42
N LEU A 136 -17.80 -3.53 -8.42
CA LEU A 136 -17.27 -4.77 -9.00
C LEU A 136 -16.48 -5.60 -7.99
N VAL A 137 -15.65 -4.98 -7.13
CA VAL A 137 -14.98 -5.69 -6.04
C VAL A 137 -15.99 -6.36 -5.13
N VAL A 138 -17.04 -5.64 -4.72
CA VAL A 138 -18.09 -6.20 -3.87
C VAL A 138 -18.75 -7.40 -4.54
N VAL A 139 -19.13 -7.29 -5.82
CA VAL A 139 -19.78 -8.39 -6.56
C VAL A 139 -18.86 -9.60 -6.71
N VAL A 140 -17.62 -9.39 -7.15
CA VAL A 140 -16.66 -10.47 -7.46
C VAL A 140 -16.23 -11.21 -6.18
N PHE A 141 -16.02 -10.49 -5.08
CA PHE A 141 -15.51 -11.06 -3.83
C PHE A 141 -16.58 -11.29 -2.76
N PHE A 142 -17.88 -11.11 -3.08
CA PHE A 142 -18.99 -11.25 -2.12
C PHE A 142 -18.98 -12.59 -1.38
N ARG A 143 -18.63 -13.66 -2.10
CA ARG A 143 -18.61 -15.03 -1.57
C ARG A 143 -17.25 -15.42 -0.98
N THR A 144 -16.23 -14.60 -1.16
CA THR A 144 -14.85 -14.89 -0.75
C THR A 144 -14.68 -14.66 0.74
N LYS A 145 -14.10 -15.64 1.43
CA LYS A 145 -13.80 -15.56 2.85
C LYS A 145 -12.29 -15.65 3.06
N LEU A 146 -11.77 -14.74 3.88
CA LEU A 146 -10.44 -14.80 4.45
C LEU A 146 -10.49 -15.64 5.72
N THR A 147 -9.57 -16.56 5.87
CA THR A 147 -9.42 -17.34 7.09
C THR A 147 -7.99 -17.28 7.57
N PHE A 148 -7.78 -17.12 8.87
CA PHE A 148 -6.43 -16.98 9.45
C PHE A 148 -6.42 -17.53 10.87
N LEU A 149 -5.25 -17.93 11.36
CA LEU A 149 -5.03 -18.59 12.64
C LEU A 149 -4.57 -17.58 13.68
N LEU A 150 -5.34 -17.40 14.76
CA LEU A 150 -4.99 -16.56 15.91
C LEU A 150 -5.05 -17.38 17.19
N ASN A 151 -3.93 -17.50 17.92
CA ASN A 151 -3.86 -18.26 19.19
C ASN A 151 -4.53 -19.65 19.11
N ARG A 152 -4.24 -20.39 18.03
CA ARG A 152 -4.81 -21.73 17.70
C ARG A 152 -6.28 -21.74 17.28
N SER A 153 -6.98 -20.61 17.26
CA SER A 153 -8.34 -20.49 16.75
C SER A 153 -8.34 -20.05 15.29
N ARG A 154 -9.11 -20.74 14.44
CA ARG A 154 -9.31 -20.34 13.04
C ARG A 154 -10.40 -19.27 12.99
N ILE A 155 -10.02 -18.06 12.60
CA ILE A 155 -10.95 -16.94 12.41
C ILE A 155 -11.39 -16.93 10.95
N HIS A 156 -12.66 -16.62 10.71
CA HIS A 156 -13.26 -16.51 9.38
C HIS A 156 -13.89 -15.13 9.21
N LEU A 157 -13.51 -14.43 8.15
CA LEU A 157 -13.97 -13.07 7.87
C LEU A 157 -14.35 -12.93 6.39
N PRO A 158 -15.50 -12.35 6.02
CA PRO A 158 -15.75 -11.98 4.63
C PRO A 158 -14.65 -11.05 4.14
N LEU A 159 -14.09 -11.32 2.94
CA LEU A 159 -12.92 -10.58 2.45
C LEU A 159 -13.21 -9.08 2.28
N ILE A 160 -14.44 -8.72 1.92
CA ILE A 160 -14.87 -7.32 1.79
C ILE A 160 -14.80 -6.58 3.14
N VAL A 161 -15.16 -7.26 4.23
CA VAL A 161 -15.08 -6.66 5.59
C VAL A 161 -13.62 -6.44 5.96
N TYR A 162 -12.73 -7.38 5.65
CA TYR A 162 -11.29 -7.21 5.83
C TYR A 162 -10.75 -6.00 5.08
N PHE A 163 -11.12 -5.84 3.80
CA PHE A 163 -10.71 -4.67 3.01
C PHE A 163 -11.18 -3.37 3.65
N PHE A 164 -12.46 -3.28 4.02
CA PHE A 164 -13.00 -2.08 4.66
C PHE A 164 -12.25 -1.70 5.94
N LEU A 165 -11.97 -2.69 6.81
CA LEU A 165 -11.23 -2.47 8.05
C LEU A 165 -9.80 -1.97 7.80
N ILE A 166 -9.07 -2.58 6.87
CA ILE A 166 -7.71 -2.12 6.54
C ILE A 166 -7.73 -0.74 5.91
N GLY A 167 -8.67 -0.46 4.99
CA GLY A 167 -8.80 0.86 4.38
C GLY A 167 -9.03 1.95 5.43
N LEU A 168 -9.83 1.66 6.46
CA LEU A 168 -10.03 2.56 7.60
C LEU A 168 -8.75 2.77 8.42
N LEU A 169 -8.02 1.69 8.73
CA LEU A 169 -6.76 1.78 9.47
C LEU A 169 -5.69 2.57 8.71
N ILE A 170 -5.63 2.43 7.38
CA ILE A 170 -4.73 3.23 6.55
C ILE A 170 -5.14 4.69 6.58
N TRP A 171 -6.43 5.01 6.51
CA TRP A 171 -6.87 6.40 6.64
C TRP A 171 -6.48 7.01 8.00
N VAL A 172 -6.48 6.24 9.08
CA VAL A 172 -5.93 6.70 10.37
C VAL A 172 -4.43 6.96 10.26
N GLY A 173 -3.68 6.03 9.66
CA GLY A 173 -2.24 6.19 9.42
C GLY A 173 -1.90 7.41 8.55
N GLU A 174 -2.72 7.69 7.54
CA GLU A 174 -2.62 8.86 6.66
C GLU A 174 -2.72 10.17 7.44
N ASN A 175 -3.68 10.26 8.36
CA ASN A 175 -3.85 11.43 9.23
C ASN A 175 -2.63 11.62 10.15
N ILE A 176 -2.07 10.53 10.68
CA ILE A 176 -0.85 10.58 11.49
C ILE A 176 0.35 11.04 10.63
N ALA A 177 0.48 10.51 9.42
CA ALA A 177 1.60 10.83 8.53
C ALA A 177 1.57 12.30 8.08
N THR A 178 0.40 12.82 7.69
CA THR A 178 0.22 14.24 7.35
C THR A 178 0.42 15.15 8.57
N LEU A 179 0.02 14.71 9.77
CA LEU A 179 0.27 15.45 11.02
C LEU A 179 1.77 15.56 11.33
N LEU A 180 2.53 14.52 11.03
CA LEU A 180 3.99 14.48 11.19
C LEU A 180 4.74 15.10 10.00
N GLY A 181 4.04 15.75 9.07
CA GLY A 181 4.63 16.45 7.92
C GLY A 181 5.30 15.53 6.91
N ALA A 182 4.89 14.25 6.80
CA ALA A 182 5.48 13.34 5.80
C ALA A 182 5.23 13.84 4.36
N TRP A 183 4.03 14.34 4.09
CA TRP A 183 3.61 15.05 2.89
C TRP A 183 2.40 15.94 3.22
N HIS A 184 2.03 16.81 2.28
CA HIS A 184 0.88 17.71 2.42
C HIS A 184 -0.07 17.59 1.24
N TYR A 185 -1.37 17.59 1.53
CA TYR A 185 -2.41 17.80 0.53
C TYR A 185 -2.59 19.29 0.22
N PRO A 186 -3.14 19.66 -0.97
CA PRO A 186 -3.35 21.06 -1.34
C PRO A 186 -4.25 21.83 -0.36
N ASP A 187 -5.20 21.16 0.27
CA ASP A 187 -6.08 21.74 1.28
C ASP A 187 -5.38 21.96 2.63
N GLN A 188 -4.19 21.39 2.86
CA GLN A 188 -3.42 21.55 4.10
C GLN A 188 -2.35 22.66 4.04
N GLN A 189 -2.43 23.56 3.05
CA GLN A 189 -1.44 24.65 2.87
C GLN A 189 -1.43 25.66 4.02
N ASP A 190 -2.59 25.97 4.60
CA ASP A 190 -2.74 26.94 5.70
C ASP A 190 -2.70 26.32 7.10
N GLY A 191 -2.48 25.00 7.19
CA GLY A 191 -2.43 24.26 8.45
C GLY A 191 -2.90 22.82 8.32
N TRP A 192 -2.55 21.98 9.30
CA TRP A 192 -3.00 20.59 9.32
C TRP A 192 -4.51 20.52 9.57
N GLN A 193 -5.20 19.76 8.72
CA GLN A 193 -6.60 19.39 8.90
C GLN A 193 -6.82 17.91 8.60
N LEU A 194 -7.93 17.38 9.12
CA LEU A 194 -8.29 15.98 8.92
C LEU A 194 -8.44 15.66 7.44
N VAL A 195 -7.78 14.60 6.98
CA VAL A 195 -7.82 14.17 5.58
C VAL A 195 -9.23 13.76 5.20
N HIS A 196 -9.76 14.32 4.12
CA HIS A 196 -11.14 14.12 3.67
C HIS A 196 -11.52 12.64 3.59
N LEU A 197 -12.71 12.27 4.11
CA LEU A 197 -13.21 10.88 4.15
C LEU A 197 -13.30 10.23 2.76
N GLY A 198 -13.48 11.03 1.71
CA GLY A 198 -13.43 10.56 0.32
C GLY A 198 -12.08 9.93 -0.10
N LYS A 199 -11.01 10.11 0.69
CA LYS A 199 -9.73 9.41 0.48
C LYS A 199 -9.78 7.95 0.94
N ILE A 200 -10.69 7.59 1.85
CA ILE A 200 -10.87 6.20 2.32
C ILE A 200 -11.14 5.26 1.14
N SER A 201 -11.99 5.65 0.18
CA SER A 201 -12.27 4.83 -1.01
C SER A 201 -11.03 4.60 -1.86
N SER A 202 -10.12 5.57 -1.91
CA SER A 202 -8.86 5.47 -2.66
C SER A 202 -7.90 4.53 -1.95
N TRP A 203 -7.72 4.68 -0.65
CA TRP A 203 -6.88 3.78 0.16
C TRP A 203 -7.40 2.35 0.16
N LEU A 204 -8.71 2.19 0.25
CA LEU A 204 -9.38 0.91 0.16
C LEU A 204 -9.08 0.20 -1.16
N LEU A 205 -9.23 0.90 -2.28
CA LEU A 205 -8.92 0.37 -3.62
C LEU A 205 -7.43 0.05 -3.79
N LEU A 206 -6.53 0.86 -3.24
CA LEU A 206 -5.10 0.60 -3.27
C LEU A 206 -4.71 -0.64 -2.45
N VAL A 207 -5.32 -0.84 -1.29
CA VAL A 207 -5.16 -2.05 -0.47
C VAL A 207 -5.67 -3.27 -1.20
N ILE A 208 -6.82 -3.15 -1.86
CA ILE A 208 -7.37 -4.22 -2.69
C ILE A 208 -6.36 -4.61 -3.77
N VAL A 209 -5.82 -3.65 -4.54
CA VAL A 209 -4.79 -3.93 -5.55
C VAL A 209 -3.60 -4.66 -4.92
N SER A 210 -3.08 -4.14 -3.81
CA SER A 210 -1.95 -4.75 -3.10
C SER A 210 -2.24 -6.19 -2.69
N PHE A 211 -3.39 -6.42 -2.08
CA PHE A 211 -3.84 -7.73 -1.65
C PHE A 211 -4.02 -8.69 -2.82
N LEU A 212 -4.66 -8.24 -3.91
CA LEU A 212 -4.89 -9.06 -5.10
C LEU A 212 -3.58 -9.48 -5.75
N ILE A 213 -2.59 -8.60 -5.84
CA ILE A 213 -1.25 -8.95 -6.36
C ILE A 213 -0.62 -10.04 -5.49
N VAL A 214 -0.55 -9.84 -4.17
CA VAL A 214 0.05 -10.82 -3.26
C VAL A 214 -0.71 -12.15 -3.26
N ALA A 215 -2.04 -12.10 -3.20
CA ALA A 215 -2.91 -13.29 -3.24
C ALA A 215 -2.70 -14.11 -4.51
N ASN A 216 -2.68 -13.44 -5.67
CA ASN A 216 -2.47 -14.11 -6.96
C ASN A 216 -1.07 -14.72 -7.04
N LEU A 217 -0.03 -14.04 -6.55
CA LEU A 217 1.33 -14.59 -6.49
C LEU A 217 1.40 -15.84 -5.60
N LYS A 218 0.75 -15.82 -4.42
CA LYS A 218 0.70 -16.99 -3.52
C LYS A 218 -0.05 -18.17 -4.17
N ILE A 219 -1.22 -17.92 -4.76
CA ILE A 219 -2.03 -18.96 -5.42
C ILE A 219 -1.30 -19.58 -6.62
N VAL A 220 -0.62 -18.76 -7.43
CA VAL A 220 0.16 -19.28 -8.58
C VAL A 220 1.35 -20.11 -8.10
N LYS A 221 2.06 -19.66 -7.05
CA LYS A 221 3.16 -20.43 -6.46
C LYS A 221 2.70 -21.79 -5.91
N GLU A 222 1.57 -21.83 -5.20
CA GLU A 222 0.96 -23.07 -4.69
C GLU A 222 0.54 -24.06 -5.79
N LYS A 223 0.25 -23.60 -7.02
CA LYS A 223 -0.10 -24.48 -8.15
C LYS A 223 1.13 -25.06 -8.87
N ILE A 224 2.28 -24.40 -8.76
CA ILE A 224 3.52 -24.79 -9.44
C ILE A 224 4.37 -25.70 -8.55
N THR A 225 4.19 -25.63 -7.23
CA THR A 225 4.94 -26.40 -6.22
C THR A 225 4.14 -27.62 -5.78
#